data_AF-A0A970M4C4-F1
#
_entry.id   AF-A0A970M4C4-F1
#
_cell.length_a   1.000
_cell.length_b   1.000
_cell.length_c   1.000
_cell.angle_alpha   90.00
_cell.angle_beta   90.00
_cell.angle_gamma   90.00
#
_symmetry.space_group_name_H-M   'P 1'
#
loop_
_entity.id
_entity.type
_entity.pdbx_description
1 polymer ?
#
loop_
_entity_poly.entity_id
_entity_poly.type
_entity_poly.pdbx_seq_one_letter_code
_entity_poly.pdbx_strand_id
1 'polypeptide(L)'
;ACVGRTPETAKDNLVVCDMPAPEAIDYYGILDKDSKAAIRVGDTVVFGFRAQAFVTRAFVVPVSGISKGQAFVEGIYDSDGKPTVWK
;
A
#
# COMPACT_ATOMS: atom_id res chain seq x y z
N ALA A 1 -1.74 -9.34 -2.92
CA ALA A 1 -0.90 -8.45 -2.11
C ALA A 1 0.44 -9.12 -1.80
N CYS A 2 1.53 -8.38 -1.82
CA CYS A 2 2.80 -8.79 -1.23
C CYS A 2 2.76 -8.43 0.26
N VAL A 3 2.94 -9.40 1.16
CA VAL A 3 2.76 -9.20 2.61
C VAL A 3 3.96 -9.71 3.39
N GLY A 4 4.59 -8.87 4.21
CA GLY A 4 5.67 -9.34 5.07
C GLY A 4 6.39 -8.22 5.82
N ARG A 5 7.22 -8.63 6.78
CA ARG A 5 8.01 -7.71 7.62
C ARG A 5 9.15 -7.03 6.85
N THR A 6 9.72 -7.70 5.86
CA THR A 6 10.77 -7.15 4.99
C THR A 6 10.36 -7.26 3.52
N PRO A 7 10.91 -6.42 2.63
CA PRO A 7 10.64 -6.49 1.19
C PRO A 7 10.93 -7.87 0.59
N GLU A 8 11.97 -8.56 1.06
CA GLU A 8 12.37 -9.89 0.60
C GLU A 8 11.27 -10.90 0.95
N THR A 9 10.84 -10.94 2.22
CA THR A 9 9.78 -11.84 2.66
C THR A 9 8.43 -11.54 2.01
N ALA A 10 8.14 -10.26 1.75
CA ALA A 10 6.86 -9.85 1.16
C ALA A 10 6.73 -10.26 -0.31
N LYS A 11 7.83 -10.26 -1.07
CA LYS A 11 7.84 -10.67 -2.49
C LYS A 11 7.44 -12.12 -2.69
N ASP A 12 7.88 -13.00 -1.78
CA ASP A 12 7.63 -14.44 -1.87
C ASP A 12 6.32 -14.85 -1.19
N ASN A 13 5.67 -13.93 -0.47
CA ASN A 13 4.45 -14.18 0.30
C ASN A 13 3.26 -13.43 -0.31
N LEU A 14 2.70 -14.01 -1.38
CA LEU A 14 1.55 -13.47 -2.09
C LEU A 14 0.24 -13.92 -1.42
N VAL A 15 -0.50 -12.94 -0.91
CA VAL A 15 -1.79 -13.11 -0.24
C VAL A 15 -2.90 -12.62 -1.16
N VAL A 16 -3.99 -13.38 -1.31
CA VAL A 16 -5.19 -12.89 -2.00
C VAL A 16 -5.78 -11.74 -1.20
N CYS A 17 -6.12 -10.64 -1.87
CA CYS A 17 -6.62 -9.44 -1.23
C CYS A 17 -7.80 -8.87 -1.98
N ASP A 18 -8.67 -8.18 -1.25
CA ASP A 18 -9.86 -7.53 -1.79
C ASP A 18 -10.13 -6.19 -1.09
N MET A 19 -11.03 -5.41 -1.66
CA MET A 19 -11.57 -4.19 -1.07
C MET A 19 -12.98 -4.46 -0.52
N PRO A 20 -13.41 -3.73 0.52
CA PRO A 20 -14.79 -3.81 0.98
C PRO A 20 -15.76 -3.39 -0.14
N ALA A 21 -17.03 -3.75 0.02
CA ALA A 21 -18.08 -3.37 -0.91
C ALA A 21 -18.13 -1.84 -1.10
N PRO A 22 -18.46 -1.31 -2.29
CA PRO A 22 -18.41 0.12 -2.58
C PRO A 22 -19.27 1.01 -1.67
N GLU A 23 -20.30 0.43 -1.04
CA GLU A 23 -21.21 1.12 -0.13
C GLU A 23 -20.63 1.25 1.29
N ALA A 24 -19.57 0.51 1.61
CA ALA A 24 -18.90 0.55 2.91
C ALA A 24 -17.74 1.53 2.91
N ILE A 25 -17.53 2.19 4.05
CA ILE A 25 -16.30 2.99 4.26
C ILE A 25 -15.13 2.02 4.39
N ASP A 26 -14.09 2.26 3.61
CA ASP A 26 -12.89 1.45 3.47
C ASP A 26 -11.88 1.67 4.60
N TYR A 27 -12.32 1.50 5.85
CA TYR A 27 -11.44 1.56 7.03
C TYR A 27 -10.30 0.52 6.97
N TYR A 28 -10.54 -0.61 6.29
CA TYR A 28 -9.58 -1.69 6.13
C TYR A 28 -9.65 -2.29 4.72
N GLY A 29 -8.50 -2.70 4.20
CA GLY A 29 -8.42 -3.67 3.11
C GLY A 29 -8.56 -5.10 3.64
N ILE A 30 -8.97 -6.04 2.79
CA ILE A 30 -9.23 -7.42 3.16
C ILE A 30 -8.07 -8.29 2.66
N LEU A 31 -7.47 -9.08 3.56
CA LEU A 31 -6.55 -10.15 3.22
C LEU A 31 -7.23 -11.49 3.47
N ASP A 32 -7.17 -12.39 2.50
CA ASP A 32 -7.69 -13.74 2.64
C ASP A 32 -6.75 -14.58 3.52
N LYS A 33 -7.23 -14.86 4.74
CA LYS A 33 -6.52 -15.67 5.73
C LYS A 33 -6.38 -17.14 5.34
N ASP A 34 -7.19 -17.62 4.39
CA ASP A 34 -7.16 -19.01 3.94
C ASP A 34 -6.11 -19.20 2.83
N SER A 35 -5.46 -18.12 2.39
CA SER A 35 -4.22 -18.22 1.65
C SER A 35 -3.17 -18.93 2.52
N LYS A 36 -2.40 -19.86 1.94
CA LYS A 36 -1.31 -20.59 2.63
C LYS A 36 -0.16 -19.67 3.10
N ALA A 37 -0.31 -18.36 2.91
CA ALA A 37 0.64 -17.32 3.20
C ALA A 37 0.65 -16.97 4.69
N ALA A 38 1.84 -16.69 5.22
CA ALA A 38 1.96 -16.29 6.62
C ALA A 38 1.62 -14.80 6.76
N ILE A 39 0.60 -14.47 7.55
CA ILE A 39 0.20 -13.08 7.85
C ILE A 39 0.41 -12.83 9.34
N ARG A 40 1.11 -11.76 9.70
CA ARG A 40 1.34 -11.36 11.09
C ARG A 40 1.00 -9.89 11.29
N VAL A 41 0.54 -9.55 12.49
CA VAL A 41 0.37 -8.14 12.88
C VAL A 41 1.71 -7.42 12.79
N GLY A 42 1.72 -6.26 12.14
CA GLY A 42 2.91 -5.46 11.86
C GLY A 42 3.61 -5.77 10.54
N ASP A 43 3.13 -6.73 9.75
CA ASP A 43 3.62 -6.92 8.38
C ASP A 43 3.16 -5.75 7.48
N THR A 44 4.03 -5.36 6.55
CA THR A 44 3.71 -4.38 5.50
C THR A 44 2.93 -5.07 4.40
N VAL A 45 1.92 -4.38 3.86
CA VAL A 45 1.08 -4.87 2.74
C VAL A 45 1.28 -3.95 1.54
N VAL A 46 1.63 -4.52 0.40
CA VAL A 46 1.63 -3.82 -0.90
C VAL A 46 0.64 -4.51 -1.82
N PHE A 47 -0.35 -3.78 -2.31
CA PHE A 47 -1.32 -4.29 -3.28
C PHE A 47 -1.72 -3.20 -4.27
N GLY A 48 -2.12 -3.62 -5.46
CA GLY A 48 -2.55 -2.73 -6.53
C GLY A 48 -4.05 -2.80 -6.73
N PHE A 49 -4.66 -1.63 -6.96
CA PHE A 49 -6.07 -1.48 -7.33
C PHE A 49 -6.23 -0.21 -8.18
N ARG A 50 -7.42 -0.01 -8.77
CA ARG A 50 -7.72 1.22 -9.51
C ARG A 50 -8.04 2.35 -8.52
N ALA A 51 -7.02 3.10 -8.13
CA ALA A 51 -7.18 4.23 -7.21
C ALA A 51 -7.61 5.52 -7.92
N GLN A 52 -8.42 6.33 -7.24
CA GLN A 52 -8.62 7.75 -7.55
C GLN A 52 -8.10 8.56 -6.36
N ALA A 53 -6.82 8.95 -6.37
CA ALA A 53 -6.14 9.50 -5.20
C ALA A 53 -6.87 10.70 -4.54
N PHE A 54 -7.42 11.61 -5.36
CA PHE A 54 -8.08 12.84 -4.91
C PHE A 54 -9.40 12.63 -4.15
N VAL A 55 -9.96 11.42 -4.13
CA VAL A 55 -11.15 11.09 -3.32
C VAL A 55 -10.80 10.26 -2.08
N THR A 56 -9.51 10.05 -1.81
CA THR A 56 -9.03 9.28 -0.65
C THR A 56 -8.52 10.19 0.45
N ARG A 57 -8.17 9.61 1.60
CA ARG A 57 -7.35 10.26 2.64
C ARG A 57 -5.91 9.74 2.65
N ALA A 58 -5.48 9.08 1.57
CA ALA A 58 -4.15 8.48 1.48
C ALA A 58 -3.09 9.56 1.24
N PHE A 59 -1.86 9.28 1.70
CA PHE A 59 -0.71 10.04 1.26
C PHE A 59 -0.36 9.72 -0.20
N VAL A 60 0.07 10.74 -0.93
CA VAL A 60 0.65 10.62 -2.27
C VAL A 60 2.15 10.89 -2.15
N VAL A 61 2.97 9.89 -2.50
CA VAL A 61 4.43 9.93 -2.31
C VAL A 61 5.12 9.67 -3.65
N PRO A 62 5.51 10.71 -4.41
CA PRO A 62 6.25 10.55 -5.65
C PRO A 62 7.66 10.01 -5.37
N VAL A 63 8.05 8.97 -6.10
CA VAL A 63 9.38 8.36 -6.00
C VAL A 63 10.06 8.42 -7.37
N SER A 64 11.17 9.13 -7.45
CA SER A 64 11.97 9.25 -8.66
C SER A 64 13.14 8.26 -8.66
N GLY A 65 13.86 8.16 -9.79
CA GLY A 65 15.10 7.40 -9.88
C GLY A 65 14.98 5.87 -9.84
N ILE A 66 13.76 5.31 -9.77
CA ILE A 66 13.49 3.86 -9.75
C ILE A 66 14.18 3.14 -10.92
N SER A 67 14.03 3.65 -12.15
CA SER A 67 14.63 3.05 -13.35
C SER A 67 16.16 3.12 -13.40
N LYS A 68 16.77 3.95 -12.56
CA LYS A 68 18.23 4.11 -12.43
C LYS A 68 18.80 3.34 -11.23
N GLY A 69 17.97 2.63 -10.48
CA GLY A 69 18.38 1.98 -9.22
C GLY A 69 18.69 2.96 -8.09
N GLN A 70 18.26 4.21 -8.20
CA GLN A 70 18.49 5.28 -7.21
C GLN A 70 17.15 5.86 -6.75
N ALA A 71 16.34 5.05 -6.07
CA ALA A 71 15.03 5.47 -5.60
C ALA A 71 15.14 6.64 -4.61
N PHE A 72 14.40 7.71 -4.86
CA PHE A 72 14.39 8.91 -4.02
C PHE A 72 12.96 9.40 -3.78
N VAL A 73 12.63 9.70 -2.53
CA VAL A 73 11.32 10.25 -2.15
C VAL A 73 11.36 11.76 -2.34
N GLU A 74 10.56 12.27 -3.28
CA GLU A 74 10.54 13.70 -3.63
C GLU A 74 9.74 14.54 -2.63
N GLY A 75 8.86 13.90 -1.87
CA GLY A 75 8.03 14.54 -0.86
C GLY A 75 6.83 13.68 -0.48
N ILE A 76 6.10 14.14 0.53
CA ILE A 76 4.85 13.53 0.98
C ILE A 76 3.76 14.58 0.83
N TYR A 77 2.66 14.20 0.19
CA TYR A 77 1.52 15.08 -0.07
C TYR A 77 0.23 14.43 0.42
N ASP A 78 -0.76 15.24 0.76
CA ASP A 78 -2.13 14.75 0.91
C ASP A 78 -2.81 14.54 -0.46
N SER A 79 -4.05 14.08 -0.44
CA SER A 79 -4.86 13.83 -1.64
C SER A 79 -5.18 15.09 -2.45
N ASP A 80 -5.09 16.28 -1.84
CA ASP A 80 -5.28 17.59 -2.50
C ASP A 80 -3.97 18.11 -3.13
N GLY A 81 -2.85 17.42 -2.90
CA GLY A 81 -1.52 17.85 -3.37
C GLY A 81 -0.82 18.85 -2.46
N LYS A 82 -1.28 19.05 -1.21
CA LYS A 82 -0.58 19.92 -0.24
C LYS A 82 0.57 19.15 0.41
N PRO A 83 1.76 19.76 0.58
CA PRO A 83 2.86 19.14 1.30
C PRO A 83 2.46 18.78 2.73
N THR A 84 2.87 17.60 3.18
CA THR A 84 2.61 17.09 4.53
C THR A 84 3.77 16.24 5.03
N VAL A 85 3.67 15.72 6.25
CA VAL A 85 4.66 14.82 6.86
C VAL A 85 3.98 13.55 7.36
N TRP A 86 4.72 12.44 7.32
CA TRP A 86 4.32 11.24 8.05
C TRP A 86 4.43 11.54 9.55
N LYS A 87 3.35 11.33 10.30
CA LYS A 87 3.32 11.51 11.76
C LYS A 87 3.29 10.17 12.47
#